data_AF-A0A920AC21-F1
#
_entry.id   AF-A0A920AC21-F1
#
_cell.length_a   1.000
_cell.length_b   1.000
_cell.length_c   1.000
_cell.angle_alpha   90.00
_cell.angle_beta   90.00
_cell.angle_gamma   90.00
#
_symmetry.space_group_name_H-M   'P 1'
#
loop_
_entity.id
_entity.type
_entity.pdbx_description
1 polymer ?
#
loop_
_entity_poly.entity_id
_entity_poly.type
_entity_poly.pdbx_seq_one_letter_code
_entity_poly.pdbx_strand_id
1 'polypeptide(L)'
;MSCSRCTDASANNFNADANVNDGSCTYDVLGCTDLTASNFNVDANVDDGSCEYPEPAAGTAIADCGDFAAGPNATWTHVLTAATVADGAASQGPQTFTMNITSLPEGGANYRVFKTTANGGSFFGNATALTLGENTFTVGGVGFDRAVKFQFSSGDVVFDALSVNGVESGCSLSEEPAAGSSIADCDDFSAGPNATWTHVLTAALTSDGASSQGAQSFTMNITSLPEGGATYRVVKTVANGNFNNGPATALTLGENTKTVAGVSFDRTVKFQFSSGDVEFDVLTVNGEDAGCLGTAEPDVLGCTDASAK
;
A
#
# COMPACT_ATOMS: atom_id res chain seq x y z
N MET A 1 -59.69 5.28 32.09
CA MET A 1 -59.01 5.34 30.79
C MET A 1 -57.77 4.48 30.89
N SER A 2 -57.58 3.54 29.96
CA SER A 2 -56.32 2.82 29.81
C SER A 2 -55.46 3.63 28.85
N CYS A 3 -54.26 4.02 29.27
CA CYS A 3 -53.29 4.70 28.41
C CYS A 3 -52.26 3.63 28.03
N SER A 4 -52.40 3.10 26.81
CA SER A 4 -51.56 2.03 26.29
C SER A 4 -50.41 2.63 25.47
N ARG A 5 -49.18 2.58 26.02
CA ARG A 5 -47.90 3.09 25.47
C ARG A 5 -46.74 2.35 26.14
N CYS A 6 -45.49 2.64 25.76
CA CYS A 6 -44.32 2.11 26.46
C CYS A 6 -44.28 2.51 27.95
N THR A 7 -44.15 1.51 28.84
CA THR A 7 -44.04 1.69 30.31
C THR A 7 -42.62 1.44 30.85
N ASP A 8 -41.65 1.14 29.98
CA ASP A 8 -40.27 0.88 30.39
C ASP A 8 -39.48 2.20 30.49
N ALA A 9 -38.99 2.54 31.68
CA ALA A 9 -38.26 3.77 31.95
C ALA A 9 -36.90 3.85 31.24
N SER A 10 -36.39 2.74 30.72
CA SER A 10 -35.14 2.69 29.94
C SER A 10 -35.35 2.83 28.42
N ALA A 11 -36.60 2.89 27.95
CA ALA A 11 -36.91 3.07 26.54
C ALA A 11 -36.95 4.55 26.12
N ASN A 12 -36.54 4.83 24.88
CA ASN A 12 -36.49 6.17 24.29
C ASN A 12 -37.86 6.86 24.21
N ASN A 13 -38.94 6.07 24.18
CA ASN A 13 -40.31 6.55 24.09
C ASN A 13 -41.15 6.22 25.33
N PHE A 14 -40.50 6.10 26.50
CA PHE A 14 -41.15 5.94 27.80
C PHE A 14 -42.25 6.99 28.03
N ASN A 15 -43.41 6.55 28.53
CA ASN A 15 -44.50 7.43 28.95
C ASN A 15 -44.89 7.14 30.41
N ALA A 16 -44.67 8.11 31.29
CA ALA A 16 -44.95 7.97 32.72
C ALA A 16 -46.45 7.88 33.07
N ASP A 17 -47.34 8.32 32.18
CA ASP A 17 -48.79 8.24 32.34
C ASP A 17 -49.38 6.93 31.74
N ALA A 18 -48.55 6.11 31.09
CA ALA A 18 -48.94 4.82 30.56
C ALA A 18 -49.12 3.80 31.70
N ASN A 19 -50.24 3.10 31.71
CA ASN A 19 -50.54 2.07 32.71
C ASN A 19 -50.68 0.66 32.11
N VAL A 20 -50.54 0.54 30.79
CA VAL A 20 -50.51 -0.73 30.06
C VAL A 20 -49.43 -0.64 28.99
N ASN A 21 -48.46 -1.56 29.01
CA ASN A 21 -47.45 -1.65 27.94
C ASN A 21 -48.11 -2.20 26.67
N ASP A 22 -48.01 -1.45 25.57
CA ASP A 22 -48.52 -1.85 24.24
C ASP A 22 -47.45 -2.50 23.36
N GLY A 23 -46.23 -2.69 23.88
CA GLY A 23 -45.10 -3.22 23.13
C GLY A 23 -44.44 -2.20 22.20
N SER A 24 -44.80 -0.91 22.28
CA SER A 24 -44.22 0.14 21.44
C SER A 24 -42.82 0.60 21.86
N CYS A 25 -42.23 0.06 22.94
CA CYS A 25 -40.94 0.50 23.47
C CYS A 25 -39.82 0.43 22.42
N THR A 26 -39.09 1.53 22.24
CA THR A 26 -37.92 1.62 21.37
C THR A 26 -36.67 1.87 22.21
N TYR A 27 -35.56 1.22 21.87
CA TYR A 27 -34.29 1.33 22.59
C TYR A 27 -33.19 1.77 21.62
N ASP A 28 -32.15 2.40 22.16
CA ASP A 28 -30.94 2.66 21.39
C ASP A 28 -30.23 1.34 21.09
N VAL A 29 -29.98 1.09 19.82
CA VAL A 29 -29.12 0.03 19.31
C VAL A 29 -27.88 0.72 18.80
N LEU A 30 -26.78 0.52 19.54
CA LEU A 30 -25.47 1.04 19.21
C LEU A 30 -24.84 0.23 18.09
N GLY A 31 -24.19 0.93 17.15
CA GLY A 31 -23.40 0.35 16.07
C GLY A 31 -23.27 1.32 14.91
N CYS A 32 -22.52 0.94 13.89
CA CYS A 32 -22.34 1.79 12.72
C CYS A 32 -23.66 1.99 11.95
N THR A 33 -24.09 3.26 11.82
CA THR A 33 -25.32 3.63 11.09
C THR A 33 -25.06 4.06 9.65
N ASP A 34 -23.79 4.12 9.24
CA ASP A 34 -23.37 4.51 7.89
C ASP A 34 -23.39 3.32 6.92
N LEU A 35 -24.26 3.39 5.91
CA LEU A 35 -24.40 2.38 4.86
C LEU A 35 -23.14 2.16 4.01
N THR A 36 -22.16 3.07 4.09
CA THR A 36 -20.90 2.99 3.34
C THR A 36 -19.76 2.32 4.13
N ALA A 37 -19.96 2.06 5.43
CA ALA A 37 -18.98 1.37 6.26
C ALA A 37 -19.05 -0.16 6.08
N SER A 38 -17.89 -0.82 6.18
CA SER A 38 -17.75 -2.28 6.10
C SER A 38 -18.51 -3.02 7.21
N ASN A 39 -18.70 -2.36 8.36
CA ASN A 39 -19.38 -2.91 9.52
C ASN A 39 -20.74 -2.24 9.79
N PHE A 40 -21.40 -1.73 8.74
CA PHE A 40 -22.77 -1.21 8.82
C PHE A 40 -23.70 -2.19 9.55
N ASN A 41 -24.39 -1.70 10.58
CA ASN A 41 -25.38 -2.46 11.32
C ASN A 41 -26.79 -1.93 11.00
N VAL A 42 -27.58 -2.74 10.28
CA VAL A 42 -28.95 -2.37 9.87
C VAL A 42 -29.91 -2.16 11.04
N ASP A 43 -29.63 -2.76 12.19
CA ASP A 43 -30.45 -2.62 13.40
C ASP A 43 -30.02 -1.43 14.26
N ALA A 44 -28.83 -0.84 14.01
CA ALA A 44 -28.33 0.30 14.77
C ALA A 44 -29.14 1.57 14.45
N ASN A 45 -29.50 2.30 15.50
CA ASN A 45 -30.21 3.58 15.40
C ASN A 45 -29.47 4.73 16.10
N VAL A 46 -28.35 4.41 16.77
CA VAL A 46 -27.42 5.38 17.34
C VAL A 46 -26.00 4.96 16.94
N ASP A 47 -25.30 5.87 16.27
CA ASP A 47 -23.89 5.69 15.95
C ASP A 47 -23.05 5.71 17.23
N ASP A 48 -22.26 4.67 17.42
CA ASP A 48 -21.33 4.53 18.55
C ASP A 48 -19.88 4.87 18.18
N GLY A 49 -19.66 5.32 16.93
CA GLY A 49 -18.33 5.65 16.41
C GLY A 49 -17.51 4.41 16.02
N SER A 50 -18.11 3.23 15.97
CA SER A 50 -17.43 1.99 15.55
C SER A 50 -17.27 1.84 14.04
N CYS A 51 -17.81 2.74 13.21
CA CYS A 51 -17.77 2.61 11.75
C CYS A 51 -16.36 2.36 11.20
N GLU A 52 -16.17 1.18 10.61
CA GLU A 52 -14.98 0.78 9.89
C GLU A 52 -15.20 1.06 8.42
N TYR A 53 -14.46 2.03 7.90
CA TYR A 53 -14.38 2.23 6.47
C TYR A 53 -13.22 1.39 5.94
N PRO A 54 -13.34 0.79 4.74
CA PRO A 54 -12.15 0.28 4.09
C PRO A 54 -11.15 1.43 4.03
N GLU A 55 -9.96 1.21 4.58
CA GLU A 55 -8.86 2.15 4.42
C GLU A 55 -8.75 2.45 2.92
N PRO A 56 -8.73 3.73 2.49
CA PRO A 56 -8.61 4.03 1.07
C PRO A 56 -7.38 3.29 0.57
N ALA A 57 -7.58 2.31 -0.32
CA ALA A 57 -6.51 1.46 -0.82
C ALA A 57 -5.34 2.36 -1.21
N ALA A 58 -4.16 2.06 -0.65
CA ALA A 58 -2.94 2.81 -0.86
C ALA A 58 -2.80 3.13 -2.35
N GLY A 59 -2.92 4.40 -2.69
CA GLY A 59 -2.98 4.86 -4.07
C GLY A 59 -2.16 6.13 -4.23
N THR A 60 -1.75 6.39 -5.46
CA THR A 60 -0.92 7.54 -5.82
C THR A 60 -1.82 8.64 -6.36
N ALA A 61 -1.64 9.87 -5.89
CA ALA A 61 -2.31 11.02 -6.48
C ALA A 61 -1.74 11.31 -7.88
N ILE A 62 -2.56 11.76 -8.81
CA ILE A 62 -2.11 12.23 -10.15
C ILE A 62 -0.96 13.25 -10.03
N ALA A 63 -1.00 14.13 -9.02
CA ALA A 63 0.03 15.13 -8.76
C ALA A 63 1.40 14.54 -8.39
N ASP A 64 1.42 13.33 -7.82
CA ASP A 64 2.62 12.67 -7.32
C ASP A 64 3.17 11.63 -8.33
N CYS A 65 2.49 11.43 -9.45
CA CYS A 65 2.89 10.50 -10.49
C CYS A 65 3.72 11.17 -11.61
N GLY A 66 4.91 10.62 -11.86
CA GLY A 66 5.82 11.10 -12.92
C GLY A 66 5.30 10.98 -14.35
N ASP A 67 4.27 10.16 -14.62
CA ASP A 67 3.67 10.02 -15.95
C ASP A 67 2.75 11.20 -16.32
N PHE A 68 2.35 12.03 -15.34
CA PHE A 68 1.56 13.23 -15.58
C PHE A 68 2.45 14.46 -15.68
N ALA A 69 2.34 15.15 -16.81
CA ALA A 69 2.93 16.47 -16.97
C ALA A 69 1.97 17.57 -16.47
N ALA A 70 2.52 18.75 -16.17
CA ALA A 70 1.71 19.93 -15.90
C ALA A 70 0.75 20.23 -17.07
N GLY A 71 -0.49 20.49 -16.72
CA GLY A 71 -1.55 20.74 -17.68
C GLY A 71 -1.56 22.16 -18.24
N PRO A 72 -2.35 22.39 -19.31
CA PRO A 72 -2.28 23.65 -20.07
C PRO A 72 -2.83 24.88 -19.33
N ASN A 73 -3.60 24.72 -18.26
CA ASN A 73 -4.23 25.83 -17.52
C ASN A 73 -4.78 25.37 -16.15
N ALA A 74 -5.35 26.31 -15.40
CA ALA A 74 -5.90 26.05 -14.07
C ALA A 74 -7.13 25.11 -14.04
N THR A 75 -7.83 24.88 -15.16
CA THR A 75 -8.96 23.94 -15.24
C THR A 75 -8.53 22.54 -15.60
N TRP A 76 -7.43 22.41 -16.34
CA TRP A 76 -6.87 21.15 -16.82
C TRP A 76 -5.43 21.12 -16.35
N THR A 77 -5.25 20.67 -15.12
CA THR A 77 -4.05 20.86 -14.32
C THR A 77 -2.99 19.80 -14.58
N HIS A 78 -3.37 18.63 -15.09
CA HIS A 78 -2.47 17.50 -15.35
C HIS A 78 -2.74 16.87 -16.72
N VAL A 79 -1.71 16.33 -17.35
CA VAL A 79 -1.76 15.77 -18.71
C VAL A 79 -1.03 14.44 -18.76
N LEU A 80 -1.76 13.39 -19.12
CA LEU A 80 -1.22 12.09 -19.49
C LEU A 80 -1.06 12.03 -21.01
N THR A 81 0.15 11.77 -21.50
CA THR A 81 0.41 11.69 -22.94
C THR A 81 0.37 10.23 -23.40
N ALA A 82 -0.58 9.90 -24.27
CA ALA A 82 -0.70 8.55 -24.83
C ALA A 82 0.11 8.38 -26.12
N ALA A 83 0.15 9.43 -26.96
CA ALA A 83 1.00 9.46 -28.15
C ALA A 83 1.36 10.89 -28.55
N THR A 84 2.49 11.02 -29.22
CA THR A 84 2.98 12.23 -29.88
C THR A 84 3.02 12.04 -31.40
N VAL A 85 3.08 13.15 -32.14
CA VAL A 85 3.27 13.11 -33.60
C VAL A 85 4.61 12.43 -33.96
N ALA A 86 5.62 12.52 -33.09
CA ALA A 86 6.93 11.91 -33.32
C ALA A 86 6.89 10.37 -33.28
N ASP A 87 5.86 9.77 -32.68
CA ASP A 87 5.70 8.31 -32.62
C ASP A 87 5.28 7.71 -33.98
N GLY A 88 5.00 8.57 -34.99
CA GLY A 88 4.71 8.17 -36.35
C GLY A 88 3.51 7.22 -36.44
N ALA A 89 3.69 6.12 -37.16
CA ALA A 89 2.65 5.10 -37.36
C ALA A 89 2.06 4.56 -36.04
N ALA A 90 2.82 4.54 -34.94
CA ALA A 90 2.31 4.07 -33.65
C ALA A 90 1.20 5.00 -33.09
N SER A 91 1.27 6.30 -33.38
CA SER A 91 0.26 7.28 -32.96
C SER A 91 -1.08 7.17 -33.70
N GLN A 92 -1.07 6.48 -34.85
CA GLN A 92 -2.24 6.31 -35.71
C GLN A 92 -3.21 5.27 -35.15
N GLY A 93 -2.71 4.30 -34.37
CA GLY A 93 -3.52 3.29 -33.70
C GLY A 93 -4.48 3.88 -32.66
N PRO A 94 -5.43 3.07 -32.16
CA PRO A 94 -6.22 3.44 -30.99
C PRO A 94 -5.31 3.81 -29.82
N GLN A 95 -5.70 4.83 -29.07
CA GLN A 95 -4.96 5.30 -27.90
C GLN A 95 -5.86 5.23 -26.68
N THR A 96 -5.41 4.55 -25.63
CA THR A 96 -6.26 4.22 -24.47
C THR A 96 -5.55 4.58 -23.18
N PHE A 97 -6.31 5.06 -22.20
CA PHE A 97 -5.90 4.95 -20.80
C PHE A 97 -6.93 4.10 -20.05
N THR A 98 -6.45 3.32 -19.08
CA THR A 98 -7.27 2.62 -18.08
C THR A 98 -6.72 3.01 -16.72
N MET A 99 -7.58 3.47 -15.82
CA MET A 99 -7.18 3.91 -14.48
C MET A 99 -8.21 3.42 -13.46
N ASN A 100 -7.78 2.75 -12.40
CA ASN A 100 -8.64 2.40 -11.28
C ASN A 100 -8.53 3.48 -10.20
N ILE A 101 -9.60 4.24 -10.00
CA ILE A 101 -9.63 5.40 -9.11
C ILE A 101 -10.13 4.97 -7.73
N THR A 102 -9.33 5.24 -6.71
CA THR A 102 -9.63 4.92 -5.30
C THR A 102 -10.18 6.12 -4.53
N SER A 103 -9.86 7.35 -4.95
CA SER A 103 -10.41 8.57 -4.34
C SER A 103 -10.52 9.74 -5.33
N LEU A 104 -11.51 10.59 -5.09
CA LEU A 104 -11.77 11.81 -5.85
C LEU A 104 -11.80 13.02 -4.91
N PRO A 105 -11.35 14.21 -5.37
CA PRO A 105 -11.47 15.44 -4.58
C PRO A 105 -12.92 15.85 -4.34
N GLU A 106 -13.14 16.70 -3.34
CA GLU A 106 -14.44 17.33 -3.10
C GLU A 106 -14.91 18.09 -4.35
N GLY A 107 -16.12 17.80 -4.81
CA GLY A 107 -16.66 18.32 -6.08
C GLY A 107 -16.34 17.48 -7.32
N GLY A 108 -15.60 16.37 -7.16
CA GLY A 108 -15.26 15.42 -8.21
C GLY A 108 -14.16 15.93 -9.15
N ALA A 109 -13.75 15.07 -10.08
CA ALA A 109 -12.78 15.41 -11.12
C ALA A 109 -13.27 14.96 -12.49
N ASN A 110 -12.75 15.60 -13.52
CA ASN A 110 -13.07 15.32 -14.91
C ASN A 110 -11.79 15.06 -15.69
N TYR A 111 -11.91 14.29 -16.77
CA TYR A 111 -10.92 14.23 -17.83
C TYR A 111 -11.49 14.78 -19.14
N ARG A 112 -10.61 15.16 -20.07
CA ARG A 112 -10.96 15.40 -21.48
C ARG A 112 -9.86 14.93 -22.41
N VAL A 113 -10.23 14.69 -23.65
CA VAL A 113 -9.28 14.32 -24.71
C VAL A 113 -8.75 15.55 -25.41
N PHE A 114 -7.44 15.62 -25.58
CA PHE A 114 -6.80 16.43 -26.60
C PHE A 114 -6.27 15.54 -27.72
N LYS A 115 -6.46 15.95 -28.98
CA LYS A 115 -5.80 15.31 -30.12
C LYS A 115 -5.49 16.30 -31.24
N THR A 116 -4.48 16.03 -32.05
CA THR A 116 -4.28 16.77 -33.30
C THR A 116 -5.16 16.23 -34.43
N THR A 117 -5.56 17.11 -35.34
CA THR A 117 -6.36 16.77 -36.53
C THR A 117 -5.48 16.59 -37.76
N ALA A 118 -6.03 16.02 -38.84
CA ALA A 118 -5.29 15.76 -40.08
C ALA A 118 -4.66 17.03 -40.69
N ASN A 119 -5.26 18.20 -40.43
CA ASN A 119 -4.79 19.49 -40.94
C ASN A 119 -3.82 20.19 -39.96
N GLY A 120 -3.29 19.48 -38.95
CA GLY A 120 -2.42 20.05 -37.92
C GLY A 120 -3.14 20.90 -36.88
N GLY A 121 -4.47 20.92 -36.88
CA GLY A 121 -5.27 21.61 -35.87
C GLY A 121 -5.33 20.85 -34.54
N SER A 122 -5.91 21.48 -33.53
CA SER A 122 -6.16 20.87 -32.22
C SER A 122 -7.64 20.61 -32.02
N PHE A 123 -7.98 19.47 -31.43
CA PHE A 123 -9.33 19.12 -30.99
C PHE A 123 -9.32 18.88 -29.48
N PHE A 124 -10.32 19.42 -28.79
CA PHE A 124 -10.59 19.17 -27.38
C PHE A 124 -11.97 18.55 -27.25
N GLY A 125 -12.04 17.38 -26.61
CA GLY A 125 -13.31 16.75 -26.27
C GLY A 125 -14.03 17.49 -25.16
N ASN A 126 -15.28 17.08 -24.93
CA ASN A 126 -16.04 17.50 -23.76
C ASN A 126 -15.37 16.96 -22.48
N ALA A 127 -15.64 17.62 -21.36
CA ALA A 127 -15.31 17.09 -20.05
C ALA A 127 -16.18 15.87 -19.76
N THR A 128 -15.56 14.82 -19.26
CA THR A 128 -16.22 13.61 -18.77
C THR A 128 -15.84 13.43 -17.31
N ALA A 129 -16.83 13.23 -16.44
CA ALA A 129 -16.59 12.99 -15.03
C ALA A 129 -15.89 11.65 -14.82
N LEU A 130 -14.94 11.63 -13.89
CA LEU A 130 -14.32 10.41 -13.38
C LEU A 130 -15.22 9.81 -12.29
N THR A 131 -15.24 8.49 -12.20
CA THR A 131 -15.93 7.76 -11.13
C THR A 131 -14.95 6.95 -10.31
N LEU A 132 -15.32 6.57 -9.09
CA LEU A 132 -14.55 5.56 -8.35
C LEU A 132 -14.57 4.22 -9.11
N GLY A 133 -13.51 3.44 -8.99
CA GLY A 133 -13.29 2.21 -9.72
C GLY A 133 -12.65 2.41 -11.10
N GLU A 134 -12.79 1.44 -11.99
CA GLU A 134 -12.14 1.44 -13.30
C GLU A 134 -12.73 2.49 -14.25
N ASN A 135 -11.85 3.34 -14.79
CA ASN A 135 -12.14 4.30 -15.84
C ASN A 135 -11.28 3.94 -17.06
N THR A 136 -11.92 3.43 -18.11
CA THR A 136 -11.26 3.10 -19.39
C THR A 136 -11.77 4.00 -20.50
N PHE A 137 -10.86 4.65 -21.23
CA PHE A 137 -11.23 5.48 -22.37
C PHE A 137 -10.31 5.30 -23.57
N THR A 138 -10.92 5.12 -24.75
CA THR A 138 -10.22 4.86 -26.01
C THR A 138 -10.52 5.92 -27.06
N VAL A 139 -9.46 6.54 -27.60
CA VAL A 139 -9.50 7.35 -28.81
C VAL A 139 -9.27 6.42 -30.01
N GLY A 140 -10.29 6.25 -30.86
CA GLY A 140 -10.19 5.42 -32.06
C GLY A 140 -9.05 5.81 -33.02
N GLY A 141 -8.53 4.83 -33.76
CA GLY A 141 -7.44 5.01 -34.71
C GLY A 141 -7.77 5.93 -35.89
N VAL A 142 -6.75 6.46 -36.56
CA VAL A 142 -6.83 7.25 -37.81
C VAL A 142 -5.70 6.82 -38.76
N GLY A 143 -5.57 7.48 -39.92
CA GLY A 143 -4.50 7.21 -40.90
C GLY A 143 -3.46 8.32 -41.05
N PHE A 144 -3.21 9.12 -40.00
CA PHE A 144 -2.20 10.18 -39.99
C PHE A 144 -1.58 10.33 -38.61
N ASP A 145 -0.31 10.72 -38.56
CA ASP A 145 0.43 10.90 -37.31
C ASP A 145 -0.18 12.01 -36.47
N ARG A 146 -0.40 11.75 -35.17
CA ARG A 146 -1.14 12.65 -34.29
C ARG A 146 -0.62 12.62 -32.87
N ALA A 147 -0.86 13.69 -32.13
CA ALA A 147 -0.77 13.63 -30.68
C ALA A 147 -2.11 13.22 -30.09
N VAL A 148 -2.11 12.40 -29.03
CA VAL A 148 -3.26 12.11 -28.18
C VAL A 148 -2.86 12.27 -26.73
N LYS A 149 -3.64 13.05 -25.99
CA LYS A 149 -3.42 13.35 -24.57
C LYS A 149 -4.73 13.30 -23.81
N PHE A 150 -4.67 12.86 -22.57
CA PHE A 150 -5.77 12.94 -21.61
C PHE A 150 -5.44 14.04 -20.61
N GLN A 151 -6.31 15.03 -20.49
CA GLN A 151 -6.12 16.14 -19.58
C GLN A 151 -7.07 15.95 -18.41
N PHE A 152 -6.56 16.10 -17.19
CA PHE A 152 -7.27 15.88 -15.94
C PHE A 152 -7.48 17.22 -15.22
N SER A 153 -8.63 17.39 -14.58
CA SER A 153 -9.00 18.64 -13.94
C SER A 153 -8.40 18.83 -12.54
N SER A 154 -7.98 17.75 -11.89
CA SER A 154 -7.35 17.77 -10.56
C SER A 154 -6.17 16.81 -10.49
N GLY A 155 -5.16 17.19 -9.70
CA GLY A 155 -4.05 16.31 -9.32
C GLY A 155 -4.38 15.46 -8.10
N ASP A 156 -5.45 15.77 -7.38
CA ASP A 156 -5.86 15.09 -6.14
C ASP A 156 -6.68 13.82 -6.40
N VAL A 157 -6.82 13.41 -7.66
CA VAL A 157 -7.39 12.11 -8.01
C VAL A 157 -6.39 11.03 -7.62
N VAL A 158 -6.82 10.09 -6.77
CA VAL A 158 -5.98 8.99 -6.29
C VAL A 158 -6.35 7.72 -7.04
N PHE A 159 -5.34 6.99 -7.51
CA PHE A 159 -5.50 5.73 -8.23
C PHE A 159 -4.51 4.68 -7.73
N ASP A 160 -4.88 3.41 -7.85
CA ASP A 160 -4.04 2.25 -7.50
C ASP A 160 -3.57 1.45 -8.73
N ALA A 161 -4.17 1.69 -9.90
CA ALA A 161 -3.74 1.11 -11.18
C ALA A 161 -3.88 2.15 -12.30
N LEU A 162 -2.88 2.22 -13.19
CA LEU A 162 -2.89 3.05 -14.39
C LEU A 162 -2.18 2.32 -15.52
N SER A 163 -2.81 2.25 -16.70
CA SER A 163 -2.17 1.79 -17.92
C SER A 163 -2.45 2.71 -19.09
N VAL A 164 -1.47 2.86 -19.98
CA VAL A 164 -1.52 3.67 -21.19
C VAL A 164 -1.19 2.78 -22.38
N ASN A 165 -2.13 2.65 -23.32
CA ASN A 165 -2.01 1.78 -24.49
C ASN A 165 -1.68 0.32 -24.13
N GLY A 166 -2.14 -0.15 -22.98
CA GLY A 166 -1.85 -1.49 -22.45
C GLY A 166 -0.47 -1.64 -21.81
N VAL A 167 0.27 -0.55 -21.62
CA VAL A 167 1.51 -0.51 -20.83
C VAL A 167 1.17 0.04 -19.45
N GLU A 168 1.40 -0.76 -18.42
CA GLU A 168 1.20 -0.34 -17.03
C GLU A 168 2.16 0.79 -16.66
N SER A 169 1.65 1.73 -15.87
CA SER A 169 2.38 2.85 -15.29
C SER A 169 3.24 2.36 -14.11
N GLY A 170 4.40 3.00 -13.92
CA GLY A 170 5.18 2.83 -12.69
C GLY A 170 4.69 3.68 -11.53
N CYS A 171 3.63 4.47 -11.71
CA CYS A 171 3.09 5.35 -10.67
C CYS A 171 1.99 4.74 -9.83
N SER A 172 1.25 3.77 -10.36
CA SER A 172 0.53 2.85 -9.47
C SER A 172 1.61 2.22 -8.61
N LEU A 173 1.42 2.19 -7.29
CA LEU A 173 2.31 1.46 -6.41
C LEU A 173 2.42 0.03 -6.96
N SER A 174 3.47 -0.22 -7.72
CA SER A 174 3.93 -1.55 -8.11
C SER A 174 4.69 -2.06 -6.90
N GLU A 175 3.91 -2.36 -5.87
CA GLU A 175 4.21 -3.02 -4.61
C GLU A 175 3.18 -2.47 -3.63
N GLU A 176 2.05 -3.19 -3.53
CA GLU A 176 1.62 -3.58 -2.19
C GLU A 176 2.91 -3.97 -1.46
N PRO A 177 3.33 -3.28 -0.38
CA PRO A 177 4.54 -3.67 0.35
C PRO A 177 4.27 -5.10 0.81
N ALA A 178 4.80 -6.07 0.06
CA ALA A 178 4.29 -7.43 -0.04
C ALA A 178 3.93 -7.92 1.34
N ALA A 179 2.65 -7.87 1.73
CA ALA A 179 2.16 -7.97 3.11
C ALA A 179 3.31 -8.05 4.12
N GLY A 180 3.97 -6.90 4.40
CA GLY A 180 5.33 -6.88 4.94
C GLY A 180 5.59 -8.01 5.94
N SER A 181 6.56 -8.88 5.66
CA SER A 181 6.85 -9.99 6.57
C SER A 181 7.27 -9.43 7.92
N SER A 182 6.75 -10.01 9.01
CA SER A 182 7.26 -9.71 10.33
C SER A 182 8.64 -10.36 10.51
N ILE A 183 9.48 -9.79 11.38
CA ILE A 183 10.72 -10.46 11.80
C ILE A 183 10.43 -11.85 12.40
N ALA A 184 9.26 -12.05 13.02
CA ALA A 184 8.86 -13.33 13.60
C ALA A 184 8.55 -14.40 12.56
N ASP A 185 8.07 -14.01 11.38
CA ASP A 185 7.63 -14.91 10.31
C ASP A 185 8.72 -15.13 9.23
N CYS A 186 9.89 -14.51 9.38
CA CYS A 186 11.00 -14.55 8.44
C CYS A 186 12.05 -15.59 8.85
N ASP A 187 12.24 -16.62 8.02
CA ASP A 187 13.16 -17.75 8.26
C ASP A 187 14.65 -17.35 8.35
N ASP A 188 15.03 -16.17 7.83
CA ASP A 188 16.40 -15.65 7.97
C ASP A 188 16.69 -15.12 9.39
N PHE A 189 15.66 -14.92 10.22
CA PHE A 189 15.84 -14.66 11.64
C PHE A 189 15.83 -15.95 12.46
N SER A 190 16.82 -16.05 13.33
CA SER A 190 16.87 -17.08 14.36
C SER A 190 16.41 -16.53 15.71
N ALA A 191 15.95 -17.43 16.60
CA ALA A 191 15.62 -17.06 17.97
C ALA A 191 16.80 -16.38 18.67
N GLY A 192 16.50 -15.27 19.34
CA GLY A 192 17.49 -14.46 20.03
C GLY A 192 17.83 -14.93 21.43
N PRO A 193 18.89 -14.36 22.02
CA PRO A 193 19.49 -14.91 23.24
C PRO A 193 18.66 -14.71 24.52
N ASN A 194 17.64 -13.84 24.51
CA ASN A 194 16.81 -13.54 25.67
C ASN A 194 15.56 -12.71 25.29
N ALA A 195 14.71 -12.41 26.27
CA ALA A 195 13.48 -11.66 26.08
C ALA A 195 13.66 -10.20 25.61
N THR A 196 14.86 -9.61 25.74
CA THR A 196 15.13 -8.25 25.23
C THR A 196 15.63 -8.23 23.80
N TRP A 197 16.27 -9.33 23.37
CA TRP A 197 16.83 -9.50 22.04
C TRP A 197 16.27 -10.80 21.50
N THR A 198 15.09 -10.69 20.92
CA THR A 198 14.20 -11.82 20.61
C THR A 198 14.53 -12.48 19.29
N HIS A 199 15.15 -11.76 18.36
CA HIS A 199 15.47 -12.26 17.01
C HIS A 199 16.88 -11.86 16.57
N VAL A 200 17.50 -12.69 15.73
CA VAL A 200 18.89 -12.56 15.32
C VAL A 200 19.04 -12.83 13.82
N LEU A 201 19.48 -11.81 13.10
CA LEU A 201 19.93 -11.88 11.72
C LEU A 201 21.44 -12.10 11.70
N THR A 202 21.90 -13.18 11.05
CA THR A 202 23.34 -13.49 10.97
C THR A 202 23.88 -13.04 9.62
N ALA A 203 24.81 -12.08 9.63
CA ALA A 203 25.44 -11.58 8.40
C ALA A 203 26.72 -12.34 8.05
N ALA A 204 27.46 -12.82 9.06
CA ALA A 204 28.61 -13.69 8.86
C ALA A 204 28.91 -14.52 10.11
N LEU A 205 29.51 -15.69 9.91
CA LEU A 205 30.08 -16.56 10.92
C LEU A 205 31.59 -16.66 10.75
N THR A 206 32.28 -16.98 11.84
CA THR A 206 33.73 -17.24 11.80
C THR A 206 34.07 -18.42 10.87
N SER A 207 33.14 -19.36 10.69
CA SER A 207 33.28 -20.49 9.76
C SER A 207 33.34 -20.09 8.29
N ASP A 208 32.89 -18.88 7.95
CA ASP A 208 32.89 -18.38 6.57
C ASP A 208 34.28 -17.91 6.11
N GLY A 209 35.26 -17.95 7.02
CA GLY A 209 36.65 -17.63 6.73
C GLY A 209 36.82 -16.20 6.24
N ALA A 210 37.63 -16.03 5.18
CA ALA A 210 37.96 -14.73 4.60
C ALA A 210 36.72 -13.88 4.22
N SER A 211 35.60 -14.51 3.86
CA SER A 211 34.36 -13.80 3.54
C SER A 211 33.78 -13.02 4.74
N SER A 212 33.99 -13.51 5.96
CA SER A 212 33.56 -12.83 7.20
C SER A 212 34.36 -11.57 7.55
N GLN A 213 35.55 -11.42 6.95
CA GLN A 213 36.47 -10.32 7.19
C GLN A 213 36.01 -9.02 6.50
N GLY A 214 35.23 -9.14 5.43
CA GLY A 214 34.65 -8.01 4.70
C GLY A 214 33.71 -7.15 5.56
N ALA A 215 33.31 -6.00 5.02
CA ALA A 215 32.22 -5.23 5.61
C ALA A 215 30.94 -6.07 5.58
N GLN A 216 30.17 -6.02 6.67
CA GLN A 216 28.93 -6.78 6.81
C GLN A 216 27.78 -5.81 7.06
N SER A 217 26.62 -6.02 6.44
CA SER A 217 25.50 -5.09 6.55
C SER A 217 24.14 -5.75 6.53
N PHE A 218 23.15 -5.02 7.02
CA PHE A 218 21.76 -5.20 6.62
C PHE A 218 21.18 -3.85 6.15
N THR A 219 20.23 -3.92 5.23
CA THR A 219 19.31 -2.84 4.90
C THR A 219 17.90 -3.38 5.02
N MET A 220 17.05 -2.71 5.77
CA MET A 220 15.66 -3.09 5.99
C MET A 220 14.77 -1.88 5.80
N ASN A 221 13.73 -1.96 4.97
CA ASN A 221 12.71 -0.92 4.89
C ASN A 221 11.54 -1.31 5.80
N ILE A 222 11.34 -0.55 6.87
CA ILE A 222 10.37 -0.86 7.92
C ILE A 222 9.05 -0.19 7.60
N THR A 223 7.99 -1.00 7.55
CA THR A 223 6.62 -0.57 7.26
C THR A 223 5.81 -0.36 8.54
N SER A 224 6.10 -1.12 9.60
CA SER A 224 5.42 -1.00 10.90
C SER A 224 6.34 -1.29 12.08
N LEU A 225 6.05 -0.67 13.22
CA LEU A 225 6.76 -0.85 14.49
C LEU A 225 5.74 -1.17 15.61
N PRO A 226 6.11 -2.04 16.58
CA PRO A 226 5.27 -2.29 17.74
C PRO A 226 5.08 -1.05 18.62
N GLU A 227 4.04 -1.06 19.46
CA GLU A 227 3.83 -0.02 20.46
C GLU A 227 5.05 0.12 21.39
N GLY A 228 5.59 1.34 21.52
CA GLY A 228 6.84 1.60 22.24
C GLY A 228 8.11 1.49 21.39
N GLY A 229 7.98 1.13 20.10
CA GLY A 229 9.07 1.05 19.13
C GLY A 229 9.93 -0.21 19.28
N ALA A 230 10.87 -0.37 18.35
CA ALA A 230 11.83 -1.47 18.37
C ALA A 230 13.26 -0.94 18.21
N THR A 231 14.23 -1.76 18.62
CA THR A 231 15.65 -1.46 18.55
C THR A 231 16.43 -2.63 17.97
N TYR A 232 17.57 -2.34 17.38
CA TYR A 232 18.57 -3.35 17.02
C TYR A 232 19.91 -3.09 17.70
N ARG A 233 20.77 -4.11 17.79
CA ARG A 233 22.18 -3.95 18.14
C ARG A 233 23.08 -4.82 17.28
N VAL A 234 24.33 -4.41 17.17
CA VAL A 234 25.38 -5.20 16.53
C VAL A 234 26.03 -6.11 17.57
N VAL A 235 26.13 -7.40 17.27
CA VAL A 235 26.90 -8.38 18.05
C VAL A 235 27.97 -8.97 17.15
N LYS A 236 29.24 -8.85 17.58
CA LYS A 236 30.37 -9.31 16.76
C LYS A 236 31.50 -9.89 17.60
N THR A 237 32.29 -10.79 17.03
CA THR A 237 33.55 -11.20 17.70
C THR A 237 34.65 -10.17 17.44
N VAL A 238 35.54 -9.99 18.41
CA VAL A 238 36.79 -9.23 18.27
C VAL A 238 37.97 -10.18 18.08
N ALA A 239 39.17 -9.64 17.86
CA ALA A 239 40.35 -10.44 17.45
C ALA A 239 40.74 -11.58 18.42
N ASN A 240 40.38 -11.46 19.70
CA ASN A 240 40.62 -12.49 20.71
C ASN A 240 39.50 -13.56 20.78
N GLY A 241 38.54 -13.54 19.87
CA GLY A 241 37.40 -14.46 19.82
C GLY A 241 36.22 -14.08 20.72
N ASN A 242 36.35 -13.07 21.58
CA ASN A 242 35.27 -12.67 22.48
C ASN A 242 34.18 -11.88 21.74
N PHE A 243 32.93 -12.04 22.17
CA PHE A 243 31.83 -11.23 21.70
C PHE A 243 31.87 -9.81 22.27
N ASN A 244 31.57 -8.85 21.42
CA ASN A 244 31.32 -7.45 21.74
C ASN A 244 29.90 -7.11 21.29
N ASN A 245 29.08 -6.70 22.25
CA ASN A 245 27.70 -6.27 22.02
C ASN A 245 27.67 -4.75 22.00
N GLY A 246 27.27 -4.18 20.87
CA GLY A 246 27.08 -2.74 20.71
C GLY A 246 25.87 -2.21 21.50
N PRO A 247 25.71 -0.88 21.55
CA PRO A 247 24.53 -0.26 22.12
C PRO A 247 23.28 -0.59 21.29
N ALA A 248 22.11 -0.47 21.93
CA ALA A 248 20.83 -0.49 21.23
C ALA A 248 20.67 0.78 20.39
N THR A 249 20.20 0.63 19.17
CA THR A 249 19.86 1.71 18.24
C THR A 249 18.38 1.58 17.91
N ALA A 250 17.61 2.66 18.02
CA ALA A 250 16.20 2.65 17.64
C ALA A 250 16.04 2.43 16.13
N LEU A 251 15.02 1.65 15.78
CA LEU A 251 14.54 1.54 14.41
C LEU A 251 13.54 2.67 14.14
N THR A 252 13.49 3.13 12.90
CA THR A 252 12.51 4.13 12.43
C THR A 252 11.70 3.54 11.29
N LEU A 253 10.51 4.09 11.01
CA LEU A 253 9.80 3.77 9.77
C LEU A 253 10.65 4.18 8.55
N GLY A 254 10.54 3.43 7.46
CA GLY A 254 11.37 3.59 6.26
C GLY A 254 12.72 2.87 6.33
N GLU A 255 13.68 3.30 5.51
CA GLU A 255 14.96 2.61 5.35
C GLU A 255 15.86 2.69 6.61
N ASN A 256 16.27 1.52 7.09
CA ASN A 256 17.26 1.34 8.15
C ASN A 256 18.45 0.56 7.60
N THR A 257 19.59 1.23 7.45
CA THR A 257 20.83 0.62 6.97
C THR A 257 21.89 0.59 8.06
N LYS A 258 22.50 -0.59 8.29
CA LYS A 258 23.68 -0.71 9.16
C LYS A 258 24.82 -1.46 8.50
N THR A 259 25.97 -0.79 8.38
CA THR A 259 27.25 -1.41 7.99
C THR A 259 28.20 -1.54 9.17
N VAL A 260 28.84 -2.70 9.28
CA VAL A 260 29.95 -3.02 10.18
C VAL A 260 31.21 -3.12 9.34
N ALA A 261 32.15 -2.20 9.53
CA ALA A 261 33.41 -2.15 8.77
C ALA A 261 34.21 -3.46 8.84
N GLY A 262 34.92 -3.77 7.76
CA GLY A 262 35.79 -4.95 7.64
C GLY A 262 36.94 -4.99 8.65
N VAL A 263 37.52 -6.17 8.84
CA VAL A 263 38.70 -6.44 9.69
C VAL A 263 39.64 -7.42 8.97
N SER A 264 40.72 -7.85 9.63
CA SER A 264 41.73 -8.76 9.09
C SER A 264 41.76 -10.13 9.78
N PHE A 265 40.66 -10.55 10.42
CA PHE A 265 40.53 -11.84 11.11
C PHE A 265 39.11 -12.36 10.95
N ASP A 266 38.96 -13.68 10.88
CA ASP A 266 37.66 -14.32 10.73
C ASP A 266 36.77 -14.02 11.94
N ARG A 267 35.53 -13.64 11.70
CA ARG A 267 34.65 -13.15 12.77
C ARG A 267 33.20 -13.53 12.55
N THR A 268 32.44 -13.45 13.62
CA THR A 268 30.98 -13.50 13.56
C THR A 268 30.45 -12.06 13.58
N VAL A 269 29.45 -11.75 12.75
CA VAL A 269 28.67 -10.50 12.79
C VAL A 269 27.18 -10.84 12.74
N LYS A 270 26.44 -10.35 13.74
CA LYS A 270 25.01 -10.56 13.92
C LYS A 270 24.33 -9.24 14.23
N PHE A 271 23.09 -9.09 13.78
CA PHE A 271 22.20 -8.02 14.17
C PHE A 271 21.10 -8.64 15.02
N GLN A 272 20.94 -8.15 16.25
CA GLN A 272 19.89 -8.63 17.16
C GLN A 272 18.82 -7.57 17.26
N PHE A 273 17.56 -8.01 17.22
CA PHE A 273 16.37 -7.17 17.20
C PHE A 273 15.56 -7.39 18.48
N SER A 274 14.93 -6.33 18.97
CA SER A 274 14.20 -6.38 20.25
C SER A 274 12.76 -6.87 20.14
N SER A 275 12.18 -6.90 18.93
CA SER A 275 10.83 -7.41 18.68
C SER A 275 10.78 -8.22 17.39
N GLY A 276 9.89 -9.22 17.36
CA GLY A 276 9.49 -9.93 16.14
C GLY A 276 8.38 -9.22 15.37
N ASP A 277 7.65 -8.32 16.03
CA ASP A 277 6.50 -7.59 15.48
C ASP A 277 6.92 -6.40 14.62
N VAL A 278 8.18 -6.33 14.18
CA VAL A 278 8.63 -5.33 13.22
C VAL A 278 8.30 -5.87 11.84
N GLU A 279 7.48 -5.14 11.09
CA GLU A 279 7.10 -5.48 9.72
C GLU A 279 8.00 -4.71 8.74
N PHE A 280 8.37 -5.37 7.65
CA PHE A 280 9.24 -4.82 6.62
C PHE A 280 8.85 -5.36 5.24
N ASP A 281 9.14 -4.57 4.20
CA ASP A 281 8.89 -4.91 2.79
C ASP A 281 10.19 -5.02 1.96
N VAL A 282 11.34 -4.72 2.57
CA VAL A 282 12.68 -4.95 2.02
C VAL A 282 13.58 -5.45 3.12
N LEU A 283 14.34 -6.52 2.85
CA LEU A 283 15.47 -6.93 3.67
C LEU A 283 16.60 -7.43 2.78
N THR A 284 17.78 -6.81 2.90
CA THR A 284 19.02 -7.30 2.29
C THR A 284 20.07 -7.53 3.34
N VAL A 285 20.88 -8.58 3.16
CA VAL A 285 22.04 -8.93 4.00
C VAL A 285 23.27 -8.93 3.12
N ASN A 286 24.24 -8.09 3.46
CA ASN A 286 25.47 -7.88 2.67
C ASN A 286 25.22 -7.49 1.20
N GLY A 287 24.05 -6.91 0.90
CA GLY A 287 23.65 -6.50 -0.45
C GLY A 287 22.90 -7.58 -1.25
N GLU A 288 22.67 -8.75 -0.66
CA GLU A 288 21.85 -9.82 -1.25
C GLU A 288 20.47 -9.83 -0.58
N ASP A 289 19.41 -10.08 -1.35
CA ASP A 289 18.05 -10.15 -0.82
C ASP A 289 17.88 -11.33 0.15
N ALA A 290 17.18 -11.07 1.26
CA ALA A 290 16.78 -12.08 2.23
C ALA A 290 15.57 -12.87 1.72
N GLY A 291 15.50 -14.16 2.03
CA GLY A 291 14.46 -15.10 1.55
C GLY A 291 13.10 -14.91 2.21
N CYS A 292 12.88 -13.81 2.92
CA CYS A 292 11.71 -13.58 3.76
C CYS A 292 10.56 -12.87 3.09
N LEU A 293 10.81 -12.34 1.91
CA LEU A 293 9.81 -11.70 1.07
C LEU A 293 9.66 -12.67 -0.09
N GLY A 294 8.50 -13.33 -0.17
CA GLY A 294 8.24 -14.33 -1.19
C GLY A 294 8.57 -13.73 -2.55
N THR A 295 9.60 -14.25 -3.22
CA THR A 295 9.72 -13.98 -4.65
C THR A 295 8.47 -14.57 -5.26
N ALA A 296 7.70 -13.76 -5.98
CA ALA A 296 6.67 -14.28 -6.87
C ALA A 296 7.38 -15.11 -7.96
N GLU A 297 7.83 -16.32 -7.64
CA GLU A 297 7.92 -17.36 -8.64
C GLU A 297 6.47 -17.69 -9.03
N PRO A 298 6.15 -17.68 -10.33
CA PRO A 298 4.82 -18.06 -10.77
C PRO A 298 4.60 -19.52 -10.40
N ASP A 299 3.69 -19.75 -9.46
CA ASP A 299 3.19 -21.06 -9.13
C ASP A 299 2.58 -21.66 -10.42
N VAL A 300 3.34 -22.55 -11.07
CA VAL A 300 2.87 -23.28 -12.24
C VAL A 300 1.85 -24.28 -11.73
N LEU A 301 0.60 -23.84 -11.74
CA LEU A 301 -0.58 -24.66 -11.60
C LEU A 301 -0.53 -25.84 -12.60
N GLY A 302 -0.16 -27.04 -12.15
CA GLY A 302 -0.03 -28.19 -13.05
C GLY A 302 0.41 -29.53 -12.45
N CYS A 303 -0.54 -30.24 -11.86
CA CYS A 303 -0.66 -31.72 -11.77
C CYS A 303 -0.23 -32.48 -10.50
N THR A 304 -1.25 -32.66 -9.65
CA THR A 304 -1.83 -33.91 -9.12
C THR A 304 -0.98 -34.91 -8.33
N ASP A 305 -1.31 -34.99 -7.05
CA ASP A 305 -1.13 -36.15 -6.19
C ASP A 305 -2.02 -37.32 -6.66
N ALA A 306 -1.38 -38.46 -6.94
CA ALA A 306 -2.05 -39.73 -7.19
C ALA A 306 -1.12 -40.87 -6.78
N SER A 307 -1.15 -41.25 -5.50
CA SER A 307 -0.75 -42.60 -5.05
C SER A 307 -1.33 -42.91 -3.67
N ALA A 308 -2.63 -43.19 -3.62
CA ALA A 308 -3.20 -44.06 -2.61
C ALA A 308 -3.26 -45.49 -3.18
N LYS A 309 -2.28 -46.32 -2.82
CA LYS A 309 -2.43 -47.77 -2.66
C LYS A 309 -1.26 -48.37 -1.88
#